data_AF-A0A6N6KB56-F1
#
_entry.id   AF-A0A6N6KB56-F1
#
_cell.length_a   1.000
_cell.length_b   1.000
_cell.length_c   1.000
_cell.angle_alpha   90.00
_cell.angle_beta   90.00
_cell.angle_gamma   90.00
#
_symmetry.space_group_name_H-M   'P 1'
#
loop_
_entity.id
_entity.type
_entity.pdbx_description
1 polymer ?
#
loop_
_entity_poly.entity_id
_entity_poly.type
_entity_poly.pdbx_seq_one_letter_code
_entity_poly.pdbx_strand_id
1 'polypeptide(L)' 'MIKGTGITKGNNCLFFSKSFFNLGLGSLYVTDERFKAYYEKFRPGLAHFVNESIKVFCKHLK' A
#
# COMPACT_ATOMS: atom_id res chain seq x y z
N MET A 1 2.93 -6.17 -23.22
CA MET A 1 3.83 -7.16 -22.60
C MET A 1 3.51 -7.22 -21.12
N ILE A 2 2.52 -8.04 -20.77
CA ILE A 2 2.00 -8.19 -19.40
C ILE A 2 2.57 -9.50 -18.88
N LYS A 3 3.59 -9.44 -17.99
CA LYS A 3 4.10 -10.63 -17.32
C LYS A 3 3.44 -10.75 -15.96
N GLY A 4 2.29 -11.44 -15.95
CA GLY A 4 1.79 -12.08 -14.75
C GLY A 4 2.59 -13.35 -14.49
N THR A 5 3.03 -13.54 -13.25
CA THR A 5 3.48 -14.84 -12.73
C THR A 5 2.93 -15.00 -11.31
N GLY A 6 1.96 -15.90 -11.15
CA GLY A 6 1.65 -16.48 -9.84
C GLY A 6 0.16 -16.53 -9.43
N ILE A 7 -0.64 -17.36 -10.09
CA ILE A 7 -1.81 -18.02 -9.47
C ILE A 7 -1.51 -19.52 -9.65
N THR A 8 -1.23 -20.35 -8.64
CA THR A 8 -2.19 -20.95 -7.69
C THR A 8 -1.37 -21.90 -6.79
N LYS A 9 -1.66 -21.97 -5.48
CA LYS A 9 -1.71 -23.24 -4.73
C LYS A 9 -2.32 -23.01 -3.34
N GLY A 10 -3.48 -23.63 -3.14
CA GLY A 10 -3.94 -24.23 -1.88
C GLY A 10 -3.95 -23.35 -0.64
N ASN A 11 -5.16 -23.00 -0.22
CA ASN A 11 -5.63 -22.84 1.16
C ASN A 11 -4.64 -22.19 2.17
N ASN A 12 -5.09 -21.02 2.67
CA ASN A 12 -4.59 -20.29 3.84
C ASN A 12 -3.49 -19.27 3.53
N CYS A 13 -3.94 -18.07 3.15
CA CYS A 13 -3.61 -16.80 3.80
C CYS A 13 -2.20 -16.61 4.40
N LEU A 14 -1.10 -17.03 3.76
CA LEU A 14 0.24 -16.89 4.35
C LEU A 14 1.31 -16.72 3.27
N PHE A 15 1.21 -15.64 2.49
CA PHE A 15 2.36 -15.07 1.75
C PHE A 15 2.42 -13.55 1.91
N PHE A 16 2.03 -13.07 3.10
CA PHE A 16 2.13 -11.68 3.52
C PHE A 16 3.57 -11.41 3.98
N SER A 17 4.48 -11.15 3.04
CA SER A 17 5.69 -10.41 3.41
C SER A 17 5.26 -9.07 4.00
N LYS A 18 5.72 -8.76 5.22
CA LYS A 18 5.33 -7.56 5.98
C LYS A 18 5.48 -6.26 5.18
N SER A 19 6.40 -6.22 4.20
CA SER A 19 6.57 -5.06 3.31
C SER A 19 5.51 -4.94 2.21
N PHE A 20 5.00 -6.05 1.67
CA PHE A 20 4.05 -5.99 0.53
C PHE A 20 2.66 -5.51 0.94
N PHE A 21 2.21 -5.85 2.15
CA PHE A 21 0.93 -5.38 2.67
C PHE A 21 0.90 -3.87 2.95
N ASN A 22 1.96 -3.35 3.57
CA ASN A 22 2.07 -1.93 3.88
C ASN A 22 2.09 -1.07 2.60
N LEU A 23 2.81 -1.49 1.57
CA LEU A 23 2.80 -0.80 0.26
C LEU A 23 1.43 -0.79 -0.41
N GLY A 24 0.68 -1.90 -0.31
CA GLY A 24 -0.69 -1.99 -0.80
C GLY A 24 -1.64 -1.03 -0.07
N LEU A 25 -1.54 -0.97 1.26
CA LEU A 25 -2.29 -0.03 2.10
C LEU A 25 -1.95 1.43 1.80
N GLY A 26 -0.67 1.75 1.64
CA GLY A 26 -0.24 3.11 1.28
C GLY A 26 -0.82 3.56 -0.05
N SER A 27 -0.87 2.67 -1.03
CA SER A 27 -1.48 2.93 -2.34
C SER A 27 -2.99 3.15 -2.24
N LEU A 28 -3.69 2.37 -1.40
CA LEU A 28 -5.13 2.49 -1.15
C LEU A 28 -5.52 3.90 -0.69
N TYR A 29 -4.72 4.51 0.19
CA TYR A 29 -5.01 5.86 0.71
C TYR A 29 -4.98 6.95 -0.37
N VAL A 30 -4.34 6.70 -1.51
CA VAL A 30 -4.27 7.64 -2.64
C VAL A 30 -5.27 7.28 -3.74
N THR A 31 -5.47 5.98 -4.01
CA THR A 31 -6.35 5.51 -5.09
C THR A 31 -7.83 5.58 -4.73
N ASP A 32 -8.19 5.41 -3.45
CA ASP A 32 -9.58 5.52 -3.01
C ASP A 32 -9.87 6.92 -2.46
N GLU A 33 -10.79 7.61 -3.13
CA GLU A 33 -11.19 8.99 -2.81
C GLU A 33 -11.76 9.15 -1.40
N ARG A 34 -12.36 8.10 -0.82
CA ARG A 34 -12.94 8.16 0.53
C ARG A 34 -11.86 8.36 1.58
N PHE A 35 -10.76 7.61 1.44
CA PHE A 35 -9.62 7.74 2.34
C PHE A 35 -8.88 9.05 2.09
N LYS A 36 -8.65 9.39 0.82
CA LYS A 36 -8.03 10.66 0.46
C LYS A 36 -8.78 11.85 1.07
N ALA A 37 -10.11 11.90 0.94
CA ALA A 37 -10.95 12.96 1.49
C ALA A 37 -10.93 13.01 3.04
N TYR A 38 -10.68 11.88 3.72
CA TYR A 38 -10.52 11.88 5.17
C TYR A 38 -9.21 12.55 5.59
N TYR A 39 -8.10 12.21 4.94
CA TYR A 39 -6.78 12.78 5.27
C TYR A 39 -6.62 14.24 4.80
N GLU A 40 -7.25 14.62 3.69
CA GLU A 40 -7.19 15.98 3.14
C GLU A 40 -7.81 17.02 4.09
N LYS A 41 -8.77 16.62 4.94
CA LYS A 41 -9.39 17.48 5.96
C LYS A 41 -8.40 17.96 7.02
N PHE A 42 -7.38 17.17 7.33
CA PHE A 42 -6.38 17.54 8.32
C PHE A 42 -5.30 18.43 7.71
N ARG A 43 -4.84 18.08 6.51
CA ARG A 43 -3.87 18.87 5.75
C ARG A 43 -3.91 18.47 4.27
N PRO A 44 -3.89 19.45 3.34
CA PRO A 44 -3.83 19.12 1.93
C PRO A 44 -2.56 18.32 1.58
N GLY A 45 -2.73 17.22 0.84
CA GLY A 45 -1.65 16.32 0.44
C GLY A 45 -1.20 15.30 1.50
N LEU A 46 -1.89 15.21 2.64
CA LEU A 46 -1.51 14.28 3.73
C LEU A 46 -1.59 12.82 3.30
N ALA A 47 -2.59 12.43 2.51
CA ALA A 47 -2.71 11.07 1.98
C ALA A 47 -1.48 10.65 1.16
N HIS A 48 -0.94 11.58 0.37
CA HIS A 48 0.25 11.34 -0.45
C HIS A 48 1.51 11.24 0.42
N PHE A 49 1.61 12.06 1.47
CA PHE A 49 2.70 11.99 2.43
C PHE A 49 2.75 10.65 3.17
N VAL A 50 1.59 10.14 3.59
CA VAL A 50 1.50 8.83 4.27
C VAL A 50 1.93 7.70 3.34
N ASN A 51 1.51 7.71 2.08
CA ASN A 51 1.95 6.73 1.07
C ASN A 51 3.48 6.74 0.90
N GLU A 52 4.07 7.91 0.68
CA GLU A 52 5.52 8.05 0.53
C GLU A 52 6.29 7.62 1.80
N SER A 53 5.75 7.94 2.98
CA SER A 53 6.34 7.51 4.26
C SER A 53 6.36 5.99 4.40
N ILE A 54 5.28 5.32 3.99
CA ILE A 54 5.20 3.85 4.00
C ILE A 54 6.19 3.24 3.01
N LYS A 55 6.35 3.82 1.81
CA LYS A 55 7.35 3.37 0.84
C LYS A 55 8.77 3.47 1.40
N VAL A 56 9.11 4.59 2.04
CA VAL A 56 10.42 4.79 2.67
C VAL A 56 10.63 3.80 3.82
N PHE A 57 9.62 3.57 4.65
CA PHE A 57 9.67 2.62 5.75
C PHE A 57 9.90 1.18 5.25
N CYS A 58 9.13 0.72 4.26
CA CYS A 58 9.31 -0.60 3.65
C CYS A 58 10.65 -0.77 2.94
N LYS A 59 11.23 0.30 2.40
CA LYS A 59 12.58 0.29 1.80
C LYS A 59 13.69 0.13 2.84
N HIS A 60 13.48 0.60 4.07
CA HIS A 60 14.46 0.54 5.16
C HIS A 60 14.24 -0.64 6.13
N LEU A 61 13.13 -1.36 6.01
CA LEU A 61 12.89 -2.64 6.67
C LEU A 61 13.85 -3.70 6.08
N LYS A 62 14.99 -3.90 6.75
CA LYS A 62 15.91 -5.02 6.54
C LYS A 62 15.49 -6.23 7.36
#